data_AF-A0AAD7E1I5-F1
#
_entry.id   AF-A0AAD7E1I5-F1
#
_cell.length_a   1.000
_cell.length_b   1.000
_cell.length_c   1.000
_cell.angle_alpha   90.00
_cell.angle_beta   90.00
_cell.angle_gamma   90.00
#
_symmetry.space_group_name_H-M   'P 1'
#
loop_
_entity.id
_entity.type
_entity.pdbx_description
1 polymer ?
#
loop_
_entity_poly.entity_id
_entity_poly.type
_entity_poly.pdbx_seq_one_letter_code
_entity_poly.pdbx_strand_id
1 'polypeptide(L)'
;MSITTVALLIGLGARILLDQFTRSGEASARDFIVLGLWQGCGLHYVTTANKELLVPAAGVVAAKLFFDFVVGQDIMKAMVTLLGIALGFCVADLLSRWVDNSEYSGRSPKRHQHTHRQRSRSIHTRRSEGDERRSPRRDTLRRAVSDITSVDTNSLLFGRDPTMTPLDREVAALRARASLADSERRRYKEERKWAIEQGNGARAKEMSWQVKRYSALMKSFHREADDKIIEASTGSRQQRMQPNTEQYSHNNDTADSRNGTGTDRRRSMRVNER
;
A
#
# COMPACT_ATOMS: atom_id res chain seq x y z
N MET A 1 0.77 3.10 -27.61
CA MET A 1 1.26 2.01 -28.47
C MET A 1 2.54 1.48 -27.87
N SER A 2 2.48 0.28 -27.31
CA SER A 2 3.59 -0.38 -26.63
C SER A 2 4.63 -0.82 -27.66
N ILE A 3 5.69 -0.01 -27.81
CA ILE A 3 6.88 -0.31 -28.64
C ILE A 3 7.45 -1.70 -28.30
N THR A 4 7.25 -2.15 -27.06
CA THR A 4 7.60 -3.48 -26.55
C THR A 4 6.85 -4.63 -27.23
N THR A 5 5.56 -4.47 -27.55
CA THR A 5 4.77 -5.52 -28.22
C THR A 5 5.26 -5.73 -29.65
N VAL A 6 5.59 -4.64 -30.36
CA VAL A 6 6.18 -4.70 -31.70
C VAL A 6 7.56 -5.38 -31.66
N ALA A 7 8.40 -5.02 -30.69
CA ALA A 7 9.71 -5.63 -30.52
C ALA A 7 9.64 -7.13 -30.20
N LEU A 8 8.69 -7.56 -29.35
CA LEU A 8 8.46 -8.98 -29.07
C LEU A 8 7.94 -9.73 -30.29
N LEU A 9 7.02 -9.14 -31.06
CA LEU A 9 6.47 -9.77 -32.26
C LEU A 9 7.55 -9.94 -33.34
N ILE A 10 8.40 -8.92 -33.54
CA ILE A 10 9.53 -8.98 -34.48
C ILE A 10 10.59 -9.98 -34.00
N GLY A 11 10.99 -9.93 -32.72
CA GLY A 11 12.01 -10.82 -32.18
C GLY A 11 11.57 -12.29 -32.14
N LEU A 12 10.32 -12.55 -31.76
CA LEU A 12 9.74 -13.89 -31.77
C LEU A 12 9.53 -14.38 -33.21
N GLY A 13 9.01 -13.53 -34.10
CA GLY A 13 8.81 -13.86 -35.51
C GLY A 13 10.11 -14.20 -36.23
N ALA A 14 11.16 -13.40 -36.02
CA ALA A 14 12.49 -13.66 -36.59
C ALA A 14 13.09 -14.98 -36.08
N ARG A 15 12.94 -15.29 -34.78
CA ARG A 15 13.42 -16.54 -34.19
C ARG A 15 12.67 -17.75 -34.75
N ILE A 16 11.36 -17.64 -34.97
CA ILE A 16 10.54 -18.72 -35.54
C ILE A 16 10.91 -18.96 -37.01
N LEU A 17 11.08 -17.89 -37.79
CA LEU A 17 11.55 -18.02 -39.18
C LEU A 17 12.93 -18.68 -39.23
N LEU A 18 13.83 -18.28 -38.34
CA LEU A 18 15.16 -18.87 -38.30
C LEU A 18 15.11 -20.35 -37.92
N ASP A 19 14.32 -20.73 -36.91
CA ASP A 19 14.12 -22.12 -36.48
C ASP A 19 13.53 -22.98 -37.62
N GLN A 20 12.55 -22.45 -38.36
CA GLN A 20 11.94 -23.09 -39.54
C GLN A 20 12.95 -23.29 -40.68
N PHE A 21 13.82 -22.31 -40.95
CA PHE A 21 14.84 -22.44 -41.98
C PHE A 21 15.98 -23.39 -41.59
N THR A 22 16.30 -23.52 -40.29
CA THR A 22 17.38 -24.40 -39.81
C THR A 22 16.94 -25.84 -39.51
N ARG A 23 15.65 -26.13 -39.31
CA ARG A 23 15.15 -27.50 -39.09
C ARG A 23 14.58 -28.08 -40.38
N SER A 24 15.35 -28.94 -41.03
CA SER A 24 14.93 -29.69 -42.23
C SER A 24 14.36 -31.08 -41.94
N GLY A 25 13.85 -31.34 -40.74
CA GLY A 25 13.36 -32.67 -40.31
C GLY A 25 11.93 -32.60 -39.76
N GLU A 26 11.18 -33.67 -40.00
CA GLU A 26 9.75 -33.93 -39.66
C GLU A 26 9.07 -32.93 -38.73
N ALA A 27 7.94 -32.38 -39.19
CA ALA A 27 7.13 -31.41 -38.45
C ALA A 27 6.72 -31.95 -37.08
N SER A 28 7.33 -31.42 -36.04
CA SER A 28 7.11 -31.84 -34.66
C SER A 28 5.90 -31.10 -34.08
N ALA A 29 5.19 -31.73 -33.12
CA ALA A 29 4.11 -31.07 -32.37
C ALA A 29 4.51 -29.70 -31.80
N ARG A 30 5.79 -29.55 -31.44
CA ARG A 30 6.39 -28.30 -30.97
C ARG A 30 6.24 -27.16 -31.99
N ASP A 31 6.39 -27.45 -33.28
CA ASP A 31 6.39 -26.44 -34.33
C ASP A 31 4.98 -25.84 -34.48
N PHE A 32 3.94 -26.69 -34.34
CA PHE A 32 2.54 -26.26 -34.33
C PHE A 32 2.19 -25.40 -33.11
N ILE A 33 2.73 -25.73 -31.92
CA ILE A 33 2.55 -24.90 -30.71
C ILE A 33 3.17 -23.52 -30.90
N VAL A 34 4.41 -23.48 -31.40
CA VAL A 34 5.14 -22.23 -31.63
C VAL A 34 4.45 -21.36 -32.66
N LEU A 35 3.94 -21.97 -33.74
CA LEU A 35 3.21 -21.28 -34.79
C LEU A 35 1.88 -20.74 -34.27
N GLY A 36 1.12 -21.54 -33.50
CA GLY A 36 -0.09 -21.09 -32.83
C GLY A 36 0.19 -19.95 -31.85
N LEU A 37 1.26 -20.04 -31.06
CA LEU A 37 1.64 -19.00 -30.11
C LEU A 37 1.97 -17.67 -30.80
N TRP A 38 2.68 -17.72 -31.93
CA TRP A 38 2.93 -16.54 -32.75
C TRP A 38 1.65 -15.93 -33.33
N GLN A 39 0.73 -16.75 -33.84
CA GLN A 39 -0.58 -16.31 -34.31
C GLN A 39 -1.41 -15.67 -33.19
N GLY A 40 -1.41 -16.25 -31.99
CA GLY A 40 -2.09 -15.70 -30.82
C GLY A 40 -1.54 -14.33 -30.39
N CYS A 41 -0.21 -14.19 -30.38
CA CYS A 41 0.46 -12.91 -30.14
C CYS A 41 0.12 -11.87 -31.23
N GLY A 42 0.12 -12.28 -32.50
CA GLY A 42 -0.25 -11.42 -33.63
C GLY A 42 -1.71 -10.96 -33.55
N LEU A 43 -2.62 -11.85 -33.18
CA LEU A 43 -4.03 -11.52 -32.98
C LEU A 43 -4.22 -10.51 -31.85
N HIS A 44 -3.54 -10.69 -30.73
CA HIS A 44 -3.53 -9.71 -29.62
C HIS A 44 -2.94 -8.34 -30.04
N TYR A 45 -1.92 -8.35 -30.89
CA TYR A 45 -1.38 -7.09 -31.42
C TYR A 45 -2.42 -6.36 -32.28
N VAL A 46 -3.15 -7.08 -33.15
CA VAL A 46 -4.21 -6.47 -33.97
C VAL A 46 -5.35 -5.95 -33.11
N THR A 47 -5.80 -6.69 -32.08
CA THR A 47 -6.87 -6.22 -31.17
C THR A 47 -6.51 -4.94 -30.45
N THR A 48 -5.23 -4.76 -30.10
CA THR A 48 -4.73 -3.60 -29.37
C THR A 48 -4.37 -2.42 -30.27
N ALA A 49 -3.87 -2.66 -31.49
CA ALA A 49 -3.45 -1.61 -32.41
C ALA A 49 -4.62 -1.02 -33.22
N ASN A 50 -5.44 -1.86 -33.87
CA ASN A 50 -6.47 -1.43 -34.82
C ASN A 50 -7.67 -2.40 -34.82
N LYS A 51 -8.76 -2.00 -34.17
CA LYS A 51 -9.98 -2.84 -34.06
C LYS A 51 -10.62 -3.16 -35.42
N GLU A 52 -10.45 -2.31 -36.42
CA GLU A 52 -10.99 -2.53 -37.76
C GLU A 52 -10.33 -3.72 -38.48
N LEU A 53 -9.06 -4.00 -38.16
CA LEU A 53 -8.31 -5.13 -38.72
C LEU A 53 -8.58 -6.45 -37.98
N LEU A 54 -9.34 -6.43 -36.88
CA LEU A 54 -9.62 -7.62 -36.09
C LEU A 54 -10.43 -8.66 -36.87
N VAL A 55 -11.49 -8.22 -37.54
CA VAL A 55 -12.36 -9.11 -38.32
C VAL A 55 -11.59 -9.82 -39.44
N PRO A 56 -10.82 -9.13 -40.31
CA PRO A 56 -10.05 -9.81 -41.34
C PRO A 56 -8.93 -10.68 -40.75
N ALA A 57 -8.24 -10.26 -39.69
CA ALA A 57 -7.20 -11.07 -39.07
C ALA A 57 -7.75 -12.37 -38.45
N ALA A 58 -8.87 -12.29 -37.74
CA ALA A 58 -9.56 -13.45 -37.21
C ALA A 58 -10.07 -14.38 -38.33
N GLY A 59 -10.58 -13.79 -39.42
CA GLY A 59 -11.01 -14.53 -40.61
C GLY A 59 -9.86 -15.32 -41.25
N VAL A 60 -8.67 -14.72 -41.38
CA VAL A 60 -7.48 -15.41 -41.92
C VAL A 60 -7.04 -16.58 -41.03
N VAL A 61 -7.02 -16.37 -39.71
CA VAL A 61 -6.66 -17.45 -38.75
C VAL A 61 -7.69 -18.59 -38.80
N ALA A 62 -8.99 -18.25 -38.83
CA ALA A 62 -10.06 -19.24 -38.92
C ALA A 62 -10.05 -20.01 -40.24
N ALA A 63 -9.86 -19.32 -41.37
CA ALA A 63 -9.76 -19.94 -42.69
C ALA A 63 -8.56 -20.90 -42.77
N LYS A 64 -7.42 -20.53 -42.18
CA LYS A 64 -6.26 -21.41 -42.07
C LYS A 64 -6.55 -22.65 -41.23
N LEU A 65 -7.13 -22.49 -40.04
CA LEU A 65 -7.49 -23.63 -39.19
C LEU A 65 -8.47 -24.57 -39.89
N PHE A 66 -9.43 -24.01 -40.64
CA PHE A 66 -10.37 -24.78 -41.45
C PHE A 66 -9.66 -25.53 -42.57
N PHE A 67 -8.73 -24.89 -43.27
CA PHE A 67 -7.92 -25.54 -44.31
C PHE A 67 -7.08 -26.69 -43.75
N ASP A 68 -6.39 -26.46 -42.62
CA ASP A 68 -5.58 -27.48 -41.94
C ASP A 68 -6.45 -28.66 -41.48
N PHE A 69 -7.68 -28.38 -41.02
CA PHE A 69 -8.64 -29.42 -40.62
C PHE A 69 -9.16 -30.24 -41.81
N VAL A 70 -9.56 -29.58 -42.90
CA VAL A 70 -10.17 -30.25 -44.07
C VAL A 70 -9.13 -31.00 -44.89
N VAL A 71 -7.96 -30.41 -45.12
CA VAL A 71 -6.92 -30.97 -45.99
C VAL A 71 -6.02 -31.93 -45.25
N GLY A 72 -5.67 -31.64 -43.99
CA GLY A 72 -4.77 -32.47 -43.21
C GLY A 72 -5.44 -33.67 -42.55
N GLN A 73 -6.76 -33.63 -42.32
CA GLN A 73 -7.54 -34.60 -41.50
C GLN A 73 -6.96 -34.88 -40.09
N ASP A 74 -5.91 -34.19 -39.69
CA ASP A 74 -5.23 -34.34 -38.41
C ASP A 74 -5.87 -33.44 -37.36
N ILE A 75 -6.97 -33.92 -36.77
CA ILE A 75 -7.70 -33.24 -35.68
C ILE A 75 -6.74 -32.82 -34.55
N MET A 76 -5.75 -33.67 -34.24
CA MET A 76 -4.76 -33.41 -33.21
C MET A 76 -3.89 -32.19 -33.54
N LYS A 77 -3.49 -32.01 -34.80
CA LYS A 77 -2.70 -30.83 -35.22
C LYS A 77 -3.53 -29.56 -35.07
N ALA A 78 -4.79 -29.59 -35.51
CA ALA A 78 -5.70 -28.46 -35.37
C ALA A 78 -5.97 -28.10 -33.90
N MET A 79 -6.12 -29.09 -33.01
CA MET A 79 -6.29 -28.85 -31.58
C MET A 79 -5.04 -28.25 -30.94
N VAL A 80 -3.86 -28.74 -31.31
CA VAL A 80 -2.57 -28.24 -30.80
C VAL A 80 -2.30 -26.81 -31.26
N THR A 81 -2.60 -26.47 -32.52
CA THR A 81 -2.47 -25.09 -33.01
C THR A 81 -3.47 -24.16 -32.31
N LEU A 82 -4.72 -24.58 -32.13
CA LEU A 82 -5.73 -23.81 -31.41
C LEU A 82 -5.32 -23.55 -29.95
N LEU A 83 -4.78 -24.55 -29.27
CA LEU A 83 -4.24 -24.41 -27.91
C LEU A 83 -3.06 -23.42 -27.89
N GLY A 84 -2.18 -23.49 -28.89
CA GLY A 84 -1.08 -22.54 -29.09
C GLY A 84 -1.58 -21.10 -29.27
N ILE A 85 -2.62 -20.89 -30.08
CA ILE A 85 -3.24 -19.57 -30.30
C ILE A 85 -3.81 -19.01 -28.99
N ALA A 86 -4.58 -19.81 -28.25
CA ALA A 86 -5.14 -19.40 -26.97
C ALA A 86 -4.04 -19.05 -25.96
N LEU A 87 -2.99 -19.89 -25.86
CA LEU A 87 -1.85 -19.65 -24.97
C LEU A 87 -1.11 -18.37 -25.34
N GLY A 88 -0.81 -18.17 -26.63
CA GLY A 88 -0.14 -16.97 -27.13
C GLY A 88 -0.93 -15.69 -26.84
N PHE A 89 -2.25 -15.73 -27.03
CA PHE A 89 -3.13 -14.61 -26.72
C PHE A 89 -3.13 -14.29 -25.20
N CYS A 90 -3.26 -15.30 -24.34
CA CYS A 90 -3.21 -15.13 -22.88
C CYS A 90 -1.88 -14.57 -22.40
N VAL A 91 -0.76 -15.07 -22.94
CA VAL A 91 0.58 -14.57 -22.60
C VAL A 91 0.74 -13.11 -23.03
N ALA A 92 0.24 -12.75 -24.22
CA ALA A 92 0.28 -11.37 -24.70
C ALA A 92 -0.57 -10.42 -23.82
N ASP A 93 -1.76 -10.85 -23.38
CA ASP A 93 -2.61 -10.07 -22.46
C ASP A 93 -1.93 -9.90 -21.08
N LEU A 94 -1.38 -10.97 -20.52
CA LEU A 94 -0.64 -10.90 -19.24
C LEU A 94 0.58 -9.98 -19.33
N LEU A 95 1.33 -10.06 -20.43
CA LEU A 95 2.47 -9.17 -20.68
C LEU A 95 2.00 -7.72 -20.84
N SER A 96 0.91 -7.47 -21.58
CA SER A 96 0.35 -6.12 -21.72
C SER A 96 -0.02 -5.55 -20.35
N ARG A 97 -0.77 -6.30 -19.53
CA ARG A 97 -1.15 -5.87 -18.18
C ARG A 97 0.06 -5.65 -17.28
N TRP A 98 1.07 -6.50 -17.36
CA TRP A 98 2.29 -6.37 -16.55
C TRP A 98 3.09 -5.12 -16.95
N VAL A 99 3.21 -4.86 -18.25
CA VAL A 99 3.87 -3.66 -18.79
C VAL A 99 3.10 -2.40 -18.44
N ASP A 100 1.78 -2.39 -18.65
CA ASP A 100 0.92 -1.25 -18.33
C ASP A 100 0.99 -0.91 -16.83
N ASN A 101 0.92 -1.93 -15.97
CA ASN A 101 1.09 -1.76 -14.52
C ASN A 101 2.47 -1.20 -14.13
N SER A 102 3.52 -1.47 -14.93
CA SER A 102 4.84 -0.86 -14.73
C SER A 102 4.83 0.64 -15.02
N GLU A 103 4.14 1.09 -16.07
CA GLU A 103 4.05 2.50 -16.46
C GLU A 103 3.15 3.33 -15.52
N TYR A 104 2.07 2.74 -15.00
CA TYR A 104 1.20 3.41 -14.03
C TYR A 104 1.88 3.72 -12.68
N SER A 105 3.02 3.09 -12.38
CA SER A 105 3.81 3.42 -11.18
C SER A 105 4.57 4.76 -11.26
N GLY A 106 4.62 5.39 -12.44
CA GLY A 106 5.39 6.62 -12.70
C GLY A 106 4.57 7.90 -12.90
N ARG A 107 3.31 7.81 -13.33
CA ARG A 107 2.49 8.99 -13.64
C ARG A 107 1.49 9.26 -12.52
N SER A 108 1.94 10.02 -11.52
CA SER A 108 1.04 10.74 -10.62
C SER A 108 0.04 11.52 -11.49
N PRO A 109 -1.28 11.34 -11.33
CA PRO A 109 -2.25 12.13 -12.06
C PRO A 109 -1.96 13.59 -11.76
N LYS A 110 -1.68 14.38 -12.81
CA LYS A 110 -1.62 15.84 -12.74
C LYS A 110 -3.03 16.30 -12.35
N ARG A 111 -3.26 16.34 -11.04
CA ARG A 111 -4.42 16.95 -10.41
C ARG A 111 -4.53 18.34 -11.01
N HIS A 112 -5.54 18.56 -11.84
CA HIS A 112 -5.89 19.88 -12.33
C HIS A 112 -6.04 20.79 -11.11
N GLN A 113 -5.05 21.67 -10.96
CA GLN A 113 -5.04 22.73 -9.99
C GLN A 113 -6.12 23.70 -10.46
N HIS A 114 -7.34 23.52 -9.97
CA HIS A 114 -8.27 24.63 -9.90
C HIS A 114 -7.66 25.64 -8.93
N THR A 115 -7.06 26.65 -9.53
CA THR A 115 -6.89 27.99 -9.01
C THR A 115 -8.18 28.42 -8.31
N HIS A 116 -8.18 28.40 -6.99
CA HIS A 116 -9.11 29.23 -6.24
C HIS A 116 -8.44 29.81 -4.99
N ARG A 117 -8.21 31.11 -5.10
CA ARG A 117 -8.31 32.13 -4.05
C ARG A 117 -7.29 32.08 -2.93
N GLN A 118 -6.25 32.88 -3.16
CA GLN A 118 -5.73 33.85 -2.20
C GLN A 118 -6.72 34.15 -1.07
N ARG A 119 -6.39 33.73 0.15
CA ARG A 119 -6.77 34.50 1.34
C ARG A 119 -5.54 34.59 2.23
N SER A 120 -4.73 35.58 1.90
CA SER A 120 -3.70 36.15 2.76
C SER A 120 -4.33 36.46 4.12
N ARG A 121 -4.02 35.65 5.12
CA ARG A 121 -4.17 36.03 6.53
C ARG A 121 -2.77 36.15 7.09
N SER A 122 -2.26 37.38 6.98
CA SER A 122 -1.22 37.91 7.83
C SER A 122 -1.63 37.73 9.30
N ILE A 123 -0.97 36.81 10.00
CA ILE A 123 -1.02 36.75 11.45
C ILE A 123 0.37 37.16 11.94
N HIS A 124 0.40 38.33 12.55
CA HIS A 124 1.53 38.91 13.26
C HIS A 124 2.20 37.89 14.18
N THR A 125 3.44 37.55 13.89
CA THR A 125 4.37 37.03 14.90
C THR A 125 4.92 38.23 15.67
N ARG A 126 4.34 38.47 16.84
CA ARG A 126 4.92 39.33 17.88
C ARG A 126 6.27 38.74 18.28
N ARG A 127 7.30 39.46 17.88
CA ARG A 127 8.69 39.35 18.34
C ARG A 127 8.69 39.53 19.87
N SER A 128 8.90 38.43 20.59
CA SER A 128 9.31 38.46 21.99
C SER A 128 10.78 38.09 22.02
N GLU A 129 11.64 39.11 21.98
CA GLU A 129 13.01 39.04 22.48
C GLU A 129 12.94 38.78 23.98
N GLY A 130 13.50 37.66 24.43
CA GLY A 130 13.48 37.29 25.84
C GLY A 130 14.08 35.92 26.09
N ASP A 131 15.30 35.96 26.62
CA ASP A 131 15.93 34.93 27.45
C ASP A 131 16.68 33.78 26.77
N GLU A 132 17.91 34.09 26.38
CA GLU A 132 19.00 33.12 26.22
C GLU A 132 19.43 32.56 27.58
N ARG A 133 18.75 31.53 28.08
CA ARG A 133 19.29 30.66 29.13
C ARG A 133 19.12 29.18 28.79
N ARG A 134 20.22 28.60 28.31
CA ARG A 134 20.62 27.18 28.39
C ARG A 134 19.48 26.17 28.57
N SER A 135 18.99 25.62 27.45
CA SER A 135 18.23 24.36 27.43
C SER A 135 19.05 23.24 26.78
N PRO A 136 19.46 22.19 27.52
CA PRO A 136 20.11 21.00 26.95
C PRO A 136 19.06 20.04 26.36
N ARG A 137 18.24 20.53 25.43
CA ARG A 137 17.07 19.79 24.89
C ARG A 137 17.15 19.47 23.40
N ARG A 138 18.32 19.66 22.77
CA ARG A 138 18.54 19.39 21.33
C ARG A 138 19.12 18.01 21.03
N ASP A 139 19.68 17.31 22.00
CA ASP A 139 20.32 16.00 21.76
C ASP A 139 19.36 14.81 21.82
N THR A 140 18.18 14.95 22.42
CA THR A 140 17.16 13.89 22.41
C THR A 140 16.41 13.78 21.09
N LEU A 141 16.34 14.86 20.30
CA LEU A 141 15.67 14.82 19.00
C LEU A 141 16.50 14.12 17.92
N ARG A 142 17.84 14.14 18.02
CA ARG A 142 18.73 13.47 17.04
C ARG A 142 18.76 11.96 17.21
N ARG A 143 18.55 11.42 18.43
CA ARG A 143 18.43 9.97 18.66
C ARG A 143 17.06 9.39 18.32
N ALA A 144 16.00 10.22 18.32
CA ALA A 144 14.63 9.77 18.00
C ALA A 144 14.40 9.47 16.50
N VAL A 145 15.31 9.90 15.61
CA VAL A 145 15.21 9.65 14.16
C VAL A 145 15.84 8.31 13.76
N SER A 146 16.62 7.68 14.65
CA SER A 146 17.47 6.54 14.29
C SER A 146 16.70 5.24 14.09
N ASP A 147 15.50 5.08 14.66
CA ASP A 147 14.70 3.89 14.46
C ASP A 147 13.20 4.16 14.70
N ILE A 148 12.39 4.13 13.64
CA ILE A 148 10.94 4.37 13.69
C ILE A 148 10.22 3.34 14.56
N THR A 149 10.86 2.19 14.80
CA THR A 149 10.38 1.14 15.69
C THR A 149 10.63 1.44 17.17
N SER A 150 11.54 2.37 17.49
CA SER A 150 11.96 2.69 18.86
C SER A 150 11.17 3.83 19.53
N VAL A 151 10.09 4.32 18.90
CA VAL A 151 9.16 5.26 19.53
C VAL A 151 8.39 4.51 20.60
N ASP A 152 9.03 4.28 21.74
CA ASP A 152 8.46 3.56 22.88
C ASP A 152 7.27 4.34 23.44
N THR A 153 6.27 3.62 23.95
CA THR A 153 5.01 4.17 24.51
C THR A 153 5.29 5.09 25.71
N ASN A 154 6.49 5.00 26.29
CA ASN A 154 6.98 5.83 27.38
C ASN A 154 7.83 7.02 26.93
N SER A 155 8.02 7.26 25.63
CA SER A 155 8.86 8.36 25.18
C SER A 155 8.24 9.70 25.58
N LEU A 156 8.97 10.44 26.42
CA LEU A 156 8.65 11.78 26.97
C LEU A 156 8.41 12.88 25.92
N LEU A 157 8.40 12.53 24.64
CA LEU A 157 8.16 13.45 23.52
C LEU A 157 6.68 13.82 23.37
N PHE A 158 5.77 12.96 23.82
CA PHE A 158 4.37 13.33 23.99
C PHE A 158 4.20 13.81 25.42
N GLY A 159 3.92 15.11 25.58
CA GLY A 159 3.59 15.69 26.88
C GLY A 159 2.57 14.79 27.56
N ARG A 160 2.92 14.29 28.74
CA ARG A 160 2.10 13.35 29.50
C ARG A 160 0.90 14.14 30.00
N ASP A 161 -0.12 14.29 29.15
CA ASP A 161 -1.39 14.87 29.56
C ASP A 161 -1.97 13.91 30.61
N PRO A 162 -2.06 14.35 31.88
CA PRO A 162 -2.49 13.47 32.97
C PRO A 162 -3.95 13.02 32.80
N THR A 163 -4.68 13.68 31.89
CA THR A 163 -6.08 13.42 31.56
C THR A 163 -6.28 12.31 30.53
N MET A 164 -5.25 11.87 29.80
CA MET A 164 -5.39 10.83 28.79
C MET A 164 -5.42 9.43 29.41
N THR A 165 -6.43 8.63 29.04
CA THR A 165 -6.52 7.22 29.41
C THR A 165 -5.37 6.42 28.79
N PRO A 166 -4.97 5.27 29.37
CA PRO A 166 -3.90 4.44 28.81
C PRO A 166 -4.12 4.07 27.33
N LEU A 167 -5.37 3.75 26.94
CA LEU A 167 -5.74 3.43 25.56
C LEU A 167 -5.58 4.65 24.63
N ASP A 168 -6.01 5.83 25.08
CA ASP A 168 -5.86 7.06 24.29
C ASP A 168 -4.38 7.38 24.03
N ARG A 169 -3.49 7.07 24.98
CA ARG A 169 -2.04 7.25 24.81
C ARG A 169 -1.49 6.31 23.74
N GLU A 170 -1.95 5.07 23.70
CA GLU A 170 -1.53 4.10 22.68
C GLU A 170 -2.00 4.51 21.28
N VAL A 171 -3.26 4.93 21.16
CA VAL A 171 -3.82 5.46 19.90
C VAL A 171 -3.06 6.70 19.45
N ALA A 172 -2.75 7.62 20.37
CA ALA A 172 -1.95 8.81 20.08
C ALA A 172 -0.53 8.43 19.62
N ALA A 173 0.13 7.47 20.28
CA ALA A 173 1.44 6.98 19.89
C ALA A 173 1.43 6.34 18.48
N LEU A 174 0.43 5.51 18.16
CA LEU A 174 0.27 4.91 16.83
C LEU A 174 0.07 5.97 15.74
N ARG A 175 -0.79 6.97 15.99
CA ARG A 175 -0.99 8.10 15.05
C ARG A 175 0.27 8.93 14.87
N ALA A 176 1.06 9.10 15.92
CA ALA A 176 2.34 9.79 15.81
C ALA A 176 3.36 8.97 15.00
N ARG A 177 3.45 7.65 15.21
CA ARG A 177 4.27 6.75 14.37
C ARG A 177 3.83 6.77 12.90
N ALA A 178 2.53 6.80 12.63
CA ALA A 178 2.00 6.96 11.29
C ALA A 178 2.43 8.31 10.67
N SER A 179 2.36 9.39 11.43
CA SER A 179 2.79 10.73 11.00
C SER A 179 4.29 10.78 10.71
N LEU A 180 5.10 10.12 11.53
CA LEU A 180 6.54 9.98 11.32
C LEU A 180 6.84 9.21 10.02
N ALA A 181 6.14 8.08 9.80
CA ALA A 181 6.28 7.31 8.57
C ALA A 181 5.88 8.11 7.31
N ASP A 182 4.86 8.98 7.38
CA ASP A 182 4.53 9.86 6.24
C ASP A 182 5.60 10.93 6.02
N SER A 183 6.21 11.46 7.09
CA SER A 183 7.31 12.43 6.96
C SER A 183 8.53 11.82 6.22
N GLU A 184 8.91 10.60 6.59
CA GLU A 184 9.97 9.84 5.89
C GLU A 184 9.58 9.53 4.45
N ARG A 185 8.33 9.10 4.22
CA ARG A 185 7.81 8.87 2.87
C ARG A 185 7.92 10.13 2.00
N ARG A 186 7.65 11.32 2.53
CA ARG A 186 7.79 12.59 1.78
C ARG A 186 9.24 12.88 1.47
N ARG A 187 10.14 12.73 2.45
CA ARG A 187 11.58 12.85 2.27
C ARG A 187 12.10 11.94 1.15
N TYR A 188 11.77 10.65 1.17
CA TYR A 188 12.19 9.72 0.10
C TYR A 188 11.60 10.05 -1.28
N LYS A 189 10.43 10.70 -1.35
CA LYS A 189 9.91 11.21 -2.63
C LYS A 189 10.75 12.36 -3.18
N GLU A 190 11.23 13.24 -2.31
CA GLU A 190 12.11 14.35 -2.69
C GLU A 190 13.48 13.82 -3.10
N GLU A 191 14.08 12.92 -2.31
CA GLU A 191 15.35 12.27 -2.65
C GLU A 191 15.26 11.48 -3.96
N ARG A 192 14.12 10.84 -4.25
CA ARG A 192 13.87 10.19 -5.54
C ARG A 192 13.89 11.18 -6.70
N LYS A 193 13.24 12.34 -6.57
CA LYS A 193 13.23 13.37 -7.62
C LYS A 193 14.63 13.87 -7.89
N TRP A 194 15.38 14.15 -6.83
CA TRP A 194 16.75 14.60 -6.92
C TRP A 194 17.64 13.55 -7.62
N ALA A 195 17.49 12.27 -7.29
CA ALA A 195 18.22 11.19 -7.99
C ALA A 195 17.90 11.10 -9.49
N ILE A 196 16.66 11.38 -9.89
CA ILE A 196 16.25 11.41 -11.31
C ILE A 196 16.90 12.60 -12.02
N GLU A 197 16.91 13.78 -11.39
CA GLU A 197 17.55 14.99 -11.92
C GLU A 197 19.06 14.80 -12.12
N GLN A 198 19.70 14.01 -11.25
CA GLN A 198 21.11 13.62 -11.37
C GLN A 198 21.36 12.48 -12.39
N GLY A 199 20.32 11.96 -13.05
CA GLY A 199 20.44 10.83 -13.99
C GLY A 199 20.73 9.48 -13.32
N ASN A 200 20.68 9.38 -11.99
CA ASN A 200 20.95 8.14 -11.26
C ASN A 200 19.68 7.29 -11.09
N GLY A 201 19.36 6.51 -12.13
CA GLY A 201 18.18 5.65 -12.16
C GLY A 201 18.18 4.53 -11.10
N ALA A 202 19.35 4.02 -10.71
CA ALA A 202 19.46 2.98 -9.69
C ALA A 202 19.04 3.51 -8.31
N ARG A 203 19.57 4.66 -7.90
CA ARG A 203 19.18 5.33 -6.65
C ARG A 203 17.71 5.73 -6.66
N ALA A 204 17.18 6.21 -7.78
CA ALA A 204 15.76 6.52 -7.90
C ALA A 204 14.85 5.30 -7.69
N LYS A 205 15.26 4.11 -8.14
CA LYS A 205 14.54 2.84 -7.90
C LYS A 205 14.56 2.45 -6.42
N GLU A 206 15.72 2.59 -5.77
CA GLU A 206 15.85 2.32 -4.33
C GLU A 206 14.94 3.24 -3.50
N MET A 207 14.98 4.55 -3.75
CA MET A 207 14.12 5.51 -3.06
C MET A 207 12.63 5.23 -3.31
N SER A 208 12.27 4.76 -4.51
CA SER A 208 10.90 4.33 -4.81
C SER A 208 10.45 3.15 -3.94
N TRP A 209 11.34 2.18 -3.69
CA TRP A 209 11.05 1.06 -2.79
C TRP A 209 10.85 1.54 -1.35
N GLN A 210 11.68 2.47 -0.86
CA GLN A 210 11.50 3.08 0.46
C GLN A 210 10.16 3.82 0.59
N VAL A 211 9.76 4.60 -0.43
CA VAL A 211 8.44 5.26 -0.45
C VAL A 211 7.29 4.25 -0.31
N LYS A 212 7.37 3.10 -0.98
CA LYS A 212 6.36 2.04 -0.87
C LYS A 212 6.36 1.42 0.53
N ARG A 213 7.54 1.11 1.07
CA ARG A 213 7.71 0.57 2.43
C ARG A 213 7.08 1.49 3.48
N TYR A 214 7.46 2.77 3.51
CA TYR A 214 6.92 3.73 4.47
C TYR A 214 5.43 4.03 4.26
N SER A 215 4.95 3.99 3.01
CA SER A 215 3.53 4.09 2.74
C SER A 215 2.72 2.91 3.30
N ALA A 216 3.28 1.69 3.26
CA ALA A 216 2.65 0.52 3.85
C ALA A 216 2.66 0.61 5.38
N LEU A 217 3.79 1.00 5.97
CA LEU A 217 3.97 1.17 7.42
C LEU A 217 3.06 2.25 8.02
N MET A 218 2.89 3.38 7.32
CA MET A 218 1.93 4.42 7.70
C MET A 218 0.50 3.88 7.72
N LYS A 219 0.11 3.11 6.69
CA LYS A 219 -1.24 2.52 6.59
C LYS A 219 -1.48 1.48 7.68
N SER A 220 -0.49 0.64 8.00
CA SER A 220 -0.62 -0.34 9.07
C SER A 220 -0.84 0.31 10.43
N PHE A 221 -0.10 1.39 10.74
CA PHE A 221 -0.30 2.12 12.00
C PHE A 221 -1.65 2.85 12.07
N HIS A 222 -2.16 3.37 10.95
CA HIS A 222 -3.52 3.92 10.93
C HIS A 222 -4.56 2.85 11.21
N ARG A 223 -4.46 1.70 10.54
CA ARG A 223 -5.37 0.58 10.74
C ARG A 223 -5.32 0.08 12.19
N GLU A 224 -4.13 -0.10 12.74
CA GLU A 224 -3.94 -0.53 14.14
C GLU A 224 -4.51 0.49 15.14
N ALA A 225 -4.35 1.79 14.86
CA ALA A 225 -4.95 2.83 15.70
C ALA A 225 -6.48 2.79 15.64
N ASP A 226 -7.05 2.57 14.45
CA ASP A 226 -8.50 2.47 14.27
C ASP A 226 -9.06 1.21 14.94
N ASP A 227 -8.37 0.07 14.82
CA ASP A 227 -8.74 -1.18 15.50
C ASP A 227 -8.76 -1.02 17.03
N LYS A 228 -7.77 -0.32 17.61
CA LYS A 228 -7.75 -0.02 19.06
C LYS A 228 -8.88 0.89 19.52
N ILE A 229 -9.30 1.85 18.69
CA ILE A 229 -10.46 2.70 19.00
C ILE A 229 -11.74 1.86 19.03
N ILE A 230 -11.89 0.92 18.08
CA ILE A 230 -13.02 0.00 18.05
C ILE A 230 -13.02 -0.89 19.29
N GLU A 231 -11.88 -1.47 19.66
CA GLU A 231 -11.72 -2.30 20.87
C GLU A 231 -12.08 -1.53 22.16
N ALA A 232 -11.63 -0.27 22.29
CA ALA A 232 -11.99 0.57 23.41
C ALA A 232 -13.51 0.82 23.50
N SER A 233 -14.17 0.98 22.35
CA SER A 233 -15.62 1.18 22.28
C SER A 233 -16.42 -0.09 22.60
N THR A 234 -15.95 -1.27 22.18
CA THR A 234 -16.61 -2.56 22.44
C THR A 234 -16.41 -3.02 23.87
N GLY A 235 -15.20 -2.89 24.44
CA GLY A 235 -14.90 -3.23 25.83
C GLY A 235 -15.72 -2.40 26.83
N SER A 236 -15.87 -1.09 26.56
CA SER A 236 -16.73 -0.21 27.38
C SER A 236 -18.20 -0.64 27.37
N ARG A 237 -18.68 -1.21 26.25
CA ARG A 237 -20.07 -1.69 26.11
C ARG A 237 -20.30 -3.00 26.87
N GLN A 238 -19.32 -3.91 26.89
CA GLN A 238 -19.40 -5.16 27.63
C GLN A 238 -19.35 -4.95 29.16
N GLN A 239 -18.54 -4.01 29.65
CA GLN A 239 -18.53 -3.68 31.09
C GLN A 239 -19.87 -3.13 31.59
N ARG A 240 -20.61 -2.40 30.75
CA ARG A 240 -21.93 -1.86 31.13
C ARG A 240 -23.04 -2.92 31.16
N MET A 241 -22.82 -4.08 30.56
CA MET A 241 -23.80 -5.18 30.51
C MET A 241 -23.50 -6.32 31.47
N GLN A 242 -22.51 -6.19 32.37
CA GLN A 242 -22.49 -7.08 33.52
C GLN A 242 -23.73 -6.77 34.37
N PRO A 243 -24.71 -7.68 34.45
CA PRO A 243 -25.83 -7.50 35.35
C PRO A 243 -25.24 -7.38 36.75
N ASN A 244 -25.66 -6.33 37.45
CA ASN A 244 -25.31 -6.04 38.83
C ASN A 244 -25.86 -7.16 39.73
N THR A 245 -25.24 -8.34 39.66
CA THR A 245 -25.71 -9.56 40.32
C THR A 245 -25.25 -9.58 41.79
N GLU A 246 -24.34 -8.67 42.16
CA GLU A 246 -23.83 -8.54 43.52
C GLU A 246 -24.71 -7.64 44.42
N GLN A 247 -25.72 -6.95 43.87
CA GLN A 247 -26.61 -6.12 44.69
C GLN A 247 -27.80 -6.88 45.33
N TYR A 248 -27.87 -8.20 45.16
CA TYR A 248 -28.96 -9.06 45.69
C TYR A 248 -28.53 -10.12 46.70
N SER A 249 -27.36 -9.99 47.35
CA SER A 249 -26.93 -10.93 48.42
C SER A 249 -26.48 -10.26 49.72
N HIS A 250 -26.84 -9.00 49.97
CA HIS A 250 -26.40 -8.31 51.21
C HIS A 250 -27.50 -7.57 51.99
N ASN A 251 -28.73 -8.09 51.99
CA ASN A 251 -29.84 -7.53 52.80
C ASN A 251 -30.39 -8.47 53.89
N ASN A 252 -29.76 -9.61 54.19
CA ASN A 252 -30.29 -10.54 55.20
C ASN A 252 -29.48 -10.68 56.50
N ASP A 253 -28.29 -10.11 56.63
CA ASP A 253 -27.50 -10.25 57.86
C ASP A 253 -27.03 -8.90 58.40
N THR A 254 -27.94 -8.16 59.05
CA THR A 254 -27.53 -7.14 60.05
C THR A 254 -28.70 -6.81 60.99
N ALA A 255 -29.26 -7.84 61.61
CA ALA A 255 -29.72 -7.69 62.98
C ALA A 255 -28.55 -8.07 63.89
N ASP A 256 -28.28 -7.22 64.88
CA ASP A 256 -27.40 -7.47 66.02
C ASP A 256 -25.95 -6.97 65.95
N SER A 257 -25.74 -5.68 66.25
CA SER A 257 -24.85 -5.31 67.35
C SER A 257 -24.91 -3.80 67.62
N ARG A 258 -25.67 -3.46 68.66
CA ARG A 258 -25.41 -2.30 69.51
C ARG A 258 -24.04 -2.48 70.15
N ASN A 259 -23.13 -1.52 69.96
CA ASN A 259 -22.30 -0.89 71.01
C ASN A 259 -21.07 -0.23 70.39
N GLY A 260 -20.76 0.98 70.87
CA GLY A 260 -19.46 1.61 70.60
C GLY A 260 -19.53 3.11 70.37
N THR A 261 -20.06 3.80 71.37
CA THR A 261 -19.63 5.11 71.87
C THR A 261 -18.54 5.83 71.07
N GLY A 262 -18.94 6.96 70.50
CA GLY A 262 -18.06 7.98 69.98
C GLY A 262 -17.13 8.55 71.04
N THR A 263 -15.87 8.63 70.64
CA THR A 263 -14.84 9.56 71.11
C THR A 263 -14.03 9.91 69.85
N ASP A 264 -13.49 11.09 69.63
CA ASP A 264 -13.74 12.42 70.14
C ASP A 264 -13.05 13.34 69.12
N ARG A 265 -13.58 14.55 68.96
CA ARG A 265 -13.03 15.60 68.11
C ARG A 265 -11.64 16.02 68.62
N ARG A 266 -10.62 16.03 67.76
CA ARG A 266 -9.48 16.97 67.82
C ARG A 266 -8.82 17.05 66.44
N ARG A 267 -9.03 18.11 65.65
CA ARG A 267 -8.39 19.44 65.75
C ARG A 267 -6.87 19.34 65.57
N SER A 268 -6.38 19.63 64.36
CA SER A 268 -5.21 20.52 64.23
C SER A 268 -5.10 21.09 62.82
N MET A 269 -5.14 22.43 62.78
CA MET A 269 -4.69 23.28 61.68
C MET A 269 -3.17 23.18 61.46
N ARG A 270 -2.72 23.56 60.25
CA ARG A 270 -1.61 24.48 59.92
C ARG A 270 -1.41 24.38 58.39
N VAL A 271 -1.64 25.41 57.57
CA VAL A 271 -0.99 26.74 57.46
C VAL A 271 0.52 26.65 57.22
N ASN A 272 0.92 26.92 55.98
CA ASN A 272 2.11 27.68 55.53
C ASN A 272 2.09 27.63 53.98
N GLU A 273 1.79 28.69 53.24
CA GLU A 273 2.59 29.92 53.00
C GLU A 273 4.06 29.64 52.70
N ARG A 274 4.41 29.64 51.40
CA ARG A 274 5.32 30.61 50.76
C ARG A 274 5.34 30.42 49.25
#